data_AF-A0A2K3LQG9-F1
#
_entry.id   AF-A0A2K3LQG9-F1
#
_cell.length_a   1.000
_cell.length_b   1.000
_cell.length_c   1.000
_cell.angle_alpha   90.00
_cell.angle_beta   90.00
_cell.angle_gamma   90.00
#
_symmetry.space_group_name_H-M   'P 1'
#
loop_
_entity.id
_entity.type
_entity.pdbx_description
1 polymer ?
#
loop_
_entity_poly.entity_id
_entity_poly.type
_entity_poly.pdbx_seq_one_letter_code
_entity_poly.pdbx_strand_id
1 'polypeptide(L)'
;MRRHGWQRPLHPLQFVGMGIYSFLVVCFYTFLGLFLGNRTAEITLTSIFSFMAIAVMFLFVRCTAIDPTDRTSFKKKKEKTKKNVILKLNYGFILGQIVLRFFRRVEKKLLRTFIKRKYLDPMKTSTQVEPLLPFPFVMKDDDNAIAPDLKEDDISFCTLCDFEVKKLSKHCRTCNRCVEGFDHHCRWLNNCIGKKNYTTFFLLMIFVLLMVSTQYTDNRIE
;
A
#
# COMPACT_ATOMS: atom_id res chain seq x y z
N MET A 1 9.10 17.70 -5.25
CA MET A 1 8.00 16.88 -4.71
C MET A 1 8.48 15.45 -4.49
N ARG A 2 8.32 14.91 -3.28
CA ARG A 2 8.79 13.55 -2.95
C ARG A 2 7.85 12.49 -3.54
N ARG A 3 8.36 11.57 -4.37
CA ARG A 3 7.56 10.54 -5.07
C ARG A 3 7.47 9.21 -4.30
N HIS A 4 8.50 8.84 -3.57
CA HIS A 4 8.53 7.58 -2.81
C HIS A 4 9.49 7.70 -1.62
N GLY A 5 9.42 6.72 -0.71
CA GLY A 5 10.15 6.72 0.56
C GLY A 5 11.66 6.46 0.46
N TRP A 6 12.17 6.12 -0.73
CA TRP A 6 13.61 5.92 -0.97
C TRP A 6 14.34 7.17 -1.47
N GLN A 7 13.64 8.29 -1.67
CA GLN A 7 14.31 9.52 -2.10
C GLN A 7 15.13 10.11 -0.95
N ARG A 8 16.30 10.66 -1.27
CA ARG A 8 17.18 11.31 -0.29
C ARG A 8 16.68 12.73 0.05
N PRO A 9 16.91 13.25 1.26
CA PRO A 9 17.45 12.53 2.42
C PRO A 9 16.44 11.51 2.99
N LEU A 10 16.96 10.41 3.53
CA LEU A 10 16.14 9.44 4.27
C LEU A 10 15.89 9.98 5.69
N HIS A 11 14.71 9.71 6.25
CA HIS A 11 14.35 10.19 7.58
C HIS A 11 15.13 9.40 8.64
N PRO A 12 15.63 10.01 9.73
CA PRO A 12 16.38 9.29 10.79
C PRO A 12 15.64 8.06 11.33
N LEU A 13 14.33 8.17 11.57
CA LEU A 13 13.48 7.05 11.99
C LEU A 13 13.50 5.87 11.01
N GLN A 14 13.67 6.10 9.70
CA GLN A 14 13.78 5.03 8.72
C GLN A 14 15.08 4.24 8.90
N PHE A 15 16.20 4.93 9.17
CA PHE A 15 17.47 4.27 9.49
C PHE A 15 17.41 3.51 10.80
N VAL A 16 16.84 4.12 11.84
CA VAL A 16 16.65 3.48 13.14
C VAL A 16 15.80 2.21 12.99
N GLY A 17 14.70 2.27 12.23
CA GLY A 17 13.85 1.11 11.97
C GLY A 17 14.59 -0.02 11.24
N MET A 18 15.38 0.31 10.22
CA MET A 18 16.22 -0.68 9.53
C MET A 18 17.28 -1.29 10.46
N GLY A 19 17.92 -0.47 11.30
CA GLY A 19 18.91 -0.92 12.28
C GLY A 19 18.32 -1.87 13.33
N ILE A 20 17.18 -1.50 13.93
CA ILE A 20 16.48 -2.34 14.91
C ILE A 20 16.06 -3.67 14.28
N TYR A 21 15.48 -3.62 13.08
CA TYR A 21 15.08 -4.83 12.37
C TYR A 21 16.28 -5.77 12.11
N SER A 22 17.38 -5.25 11.58
CA SER A 22 18.59 -6.04 11.33
C SER A 22 19.16 -6.62 12.62
N PHE A 23 19.19 -5.86 13.71
CA PHE A 23 19.63 -6.33 15.02
C PHE A 23 18.77 -7.48 15.52
N LEU A 24 17.43 -7.35 15.50
CA LEU A 24 16.51 -8.39 15.96
C LEU A 24 16.63 -9.70 15.16
N VAL A 25 16.84 -9.59 13.84
CA VAL A 25 17.07 -10.76 12.98
C VAL A 25 18.39 -11.44 13.33
N VAL A 26 19.47 -10.69 13.51
CA VAL A 26 20.77 -11.24 13.92
C VAL A 26 20.67 -11.91 15.29
N CYS A 27 20.07 -11.24 16.28
CA CYS A 27 19.89 -11.80 17.63
C CYS A 27 19.14 -13.14 17.62
N PHE A 28 18.10 -13.27 16.79
CA PHE A 28 17.38 -14.53 16.67
C PHE A 28 18.28 -15.66 16.17
N TYR A 29 19.06 -15.42 15.11
CA TYR A 29 19.96 -16.45 14.57
C TYR A 29 21.18 -16.75 15.46
N THR A 30 21.65 -15.79 16.25
CA THR A 30 22.83 -15.98 17.11
C THR A 30 22.51 -16.58 18.48
N PHE A 31 21.36 -16.23 19.06
CA PHE A 31 21.03 -16.61 20.44
C PHE A 31 19.87 -17.60 20.51
N LEU A 32 18.81 -17.43 19.72
CA LEU A 32 17.54 -18.14 19.93
C LEU A 32 17.42 -19.42 19.09
N GLY A 33 17.97 -19.41 17.88
CA GLY A 33 17.93 -20.58 16.99
C GLY A 33 18.72 -21.81 17.45
N LEU A 34 19.52 -21.73 18.54
CA LEU A 34 20.45 -22.78 18.95
C LEU A 34 20.04 -23.56 20.21
N PHE A 35 19.03 -23.11 20.98
CA PHE A 35 18.69 -23.69 22.29
C PHE A 35 17.52 -24.68 22.29
N LEU A 36 16.92 -24.96 21.13
CA LEU A 36 15.86 -25.95 21.03
C LEU A 36 16.46 -27.37 21.09
N GLY A 37 16.35 -28.03 22.24
CA GLY A 37 16.81 -29.41 22.44
C GLY A 37 16.19 -30.46 21.49
N ASN A 38 15.17 -30.09 20.71
CA ASN A 38 14.60 -30.91 19.66
C ASN A 38 14.94 -30.37 18.26
N ARG A 39 15.79 -31.09 17.52
CA ARG A 39 16.29 -30.73 16.19
C ARG A 39 15.19 -30.43 15.16
N THR A 40 14.04 -31.09 15.27
CA THR A 40 12.89 -30.85 14.36
C THR A 40 12.21 -29.51 14.66
N ALA A 41 12.09 -29.14 15.94
CA ALA A 41 11.51 -27.87 16.35
C ALA A 41 12.43 -26.70 15.96
N GLU A 42 13.74 -26.86 16.16
CA GLU A 42 14.78 -25.92 15.75
C GLU A 42 14.70 -25.58 14.26
N ILE A 43 14.71 -26.61 13.39
CA ILE A 43 14.63 -26.42 11.94
C ILE A 43 13.32 -25.75 11.54
N THR A 44 12.21 -26.16 12.16
CA THR A 44 10.87 -25.62 11.83
C THR A 44 10.76 -24.15 12.20
N LEU A 45 11.15 -23.77 13.42
CA LEU A 45 11.11 -22.38 13.90
C LEU A 45 12.06 -21.49 13.10
N THR A 46 13.28 -21.96 12.86
CA THR A 46 14.27 -21.22 12.04
C THR A 46 13.77 -20.99 10.63
N SER A 47 13.15 -22.00 10.00
CA SER A 47 12.57 -21.88 8.65
C SER A 47 11.41 -20.88 8.61
N ILE A 48 10.49 -20.95 9.57
CA ILE A 48 9.36 -20.03 9.68
C ILE A 48 9.86 -18.60 9.89
N PHE A 49 10.76 -18.38 10.85
CA PHE A 49 11.32 -17.06 11.12
C PHE A 49 12.02 -16.47 9.89
N SER A 50 12.83 -17.28 9.19
CA SER A 50 13.52 -16.87 7.95
C SER A 50 12.54 -16.42 6.87
N PHE A 51 11.45 -17.18 6.67
CA PHE A 51 10.40 -16.80 5.73
C PHE A 51 9.74 -15.47 6.11
N MET A 52 9.41 -15.29 7.40
CA MET A 52 8.77 -14.06 7.90
C MET A 52 9.71 -12.86 7.78
N ALA A 53 10.99 -13.02 8.11
CA ALA A 53 12.00 -11.98 7.97
C ALA A 53 12.10 -11.50 6.52
N ILE A 54 12.25 -12.41 5.55
CA ILE A 54 12.31 -12.08 4.13
C ILE A 54 11.02 -11.40 3.66
N ALA A 55 9.85 -11.89 4.10
CA ALA A 55 8.57 -11.30 3.77
C ALA A 55 8.43 -9.86 4.30
N VAL A 56 8.83 -9.60 5.55
CA VAL A 56 8.86 -8.26 6.14
C VAL A 56 9.76 -7.34 5.33
N MET A 57 10.97 -7.76 4.98
CA MET A 57 11.89 -6.95 4.17
C MET A 57 11.31 -6.62 2.80
N PHE A 58 10.74 -7.62 2.12
CA PHE A 58 10.11 -7.41 0.83
C PHE A 58 8.93 -6.44 0.92
N LEU A 59 8.03 -6.61 1.90
CA LEU A 59 6.87 -5.75 2.11
C LEU A 59 7.30 -4.32 2.47
N PHE A 60 8.34 -4.15 3.31
CA PHE A 60 8.91 -2.85 3.66
C PHE A 60 9.44 -2.13 2.42
N VAL A 61 10.26 -2.80 1.60
CA VAL A 61 10.81 -2.23 0.37
C VAL A 61 9.69 -1.84 -0.59
N ARG A 62 8.69 -2.71 -0.77
CA ARG A 62 7.54 -2.47 -1.65
C ARG A 62 6.69 -1.30 -1.16
N CYS A 63 6.33 -1.27 0.12
CA CYS A 63 5.52 -0.19 0.70
C CYS A 63 6.21 1.17 0.58
N THR A 64 7.52 1.19 0.83
CA THR A 64 8.38 2.38 0.70
C THR A 64 8.52 2.84 -0.76
N ALA A 65 8.58 1.90 -1.72
CA ALA A 65 8.74 2.18 -3.14
C ALA A 65 7.46 2.60 -3.86
N ILE A 66 6.27 2.23 -3.36
CA ILE A 66 5.00 2.60 -3.99
C ILE A 66 4.81 4.12 -3.90
N ASP A 67 4.46 4.71 -5.03
CA ASP A 67 4.09 6.12 -5.16
C ASP A 67 2.56 6.27 -4.98
N PRO A 68 2.08 6.77 -3.81
CA PRO A 68 0.67 6.93 -3.52
C PRO A 68 0.06 8.20 -4.14
N THR A 69 0.83 9.00 -4.91
CA THR A 69 0.37 10.26 -5.49
C THR A 69 -0.91 10.06 -6.31
N ASP A 70 -1.87 10.98 -6.17
CA ASP A 70 -3.06 11.00 -7.02
C ASP A 70 -2.65 11.26 -8.49
N ARG A 71 -3.22 10.48 -9.41
CA ARG A 71 -2.88 10.54 -10.84
C ARG A 71 -4.09 10.90 -11.72
N THR A 72 -5.14 11.49 -11.17
CA THR A 72 -6.31 12.00 -11.92
C THR A 72 -5.91 12.71 -13.20
N SER A 73 -5.05 13.72 -13.12
CA SER A 73 -4.57 14.48 -14.29
C SER A 73 -3.66 13.65 -15.23
N PHE A 74 -2.77 12.82 -14.69
CA PHE A 74 -1.85 11.98 -15.50
C PHE A 74 -2.57 10.88 -16.30
N LYS A 75 -3.70 10.35 -15.82
CA LYS A 75 -4.51 9.37 -16.57
C LYS A 75 -5.09 9.99 -17.84
N LYS A 76 -5.72 11.19 -17.74
CA LYS A 76 -6.23 11.94 -18.90
C LYS A 76 -5.13 12.18 -19.96
N LYS A 77 -3.90 12.49 -19.54
CA LYS A 77 -2.75 12.72 -20.46
C LYS A 77 -2.18 11.42 -21.06
N LYS A 78 -2.09 10.35 -20.27
CA LYS A 78 -1.48 9.07 -20.71
C LYS A 78 -2.39 8.27 -21.63
N GLU A 79 -3.70 8.30 -21.48
CA GLU A 79 -4.63 7.67 -22.44
C GLU A 79 -4.46 8.25 -23.86
N LYS A 80 -4.16 9.54 -23.98
CA LYS A 80 -3.83 10.18 -25.27
C LYS A 80 -2.47 9.70 -25.83
N THR A 81 -1.45 9.52 -25.01
CA THR A 81 -0.09 9.14 -25.47
C THR A 81 0.10 7.63 -25.68
N LYS A 82 -0.65 6.78 -24.97
CA LYS A 82 -0.44 5.32 -24.95
C LYS A 82 -0.86 4.61 -26.25
N LYS A 83 -1.52 5.30 -27.19
CA LYS A 83 -1.79 4.76 -28.53
C LYS A 83 -0.51 4.51 -29.36
N ASN A 84 0.65 5.07 -28.98
CA ASN A 84 1.82 5.13 -29.89
C ASN A 84 3.15 4.52 -29.39
N VAL A 85 3.20 3.65 -28.36
CA VAL A 85 4.50 3.07 -27.93
C VAL A 85 4.43 1.57 -27.67
N ILE A 86 5.04 0.81 -28.58
CA ILE A 86 5.39 -0.60 -28.42
C ILE A 86 6.77 -0.67 -27.76
N LEU A 87 6.85 -1.27 -26.56
CA LEU A 87 8.10 -1.41 -25.80
C LEU A 87 8.75 -2.77 -26.05
N LYS A 88 10.03 -2.77 -26.46
CA LYS A 88 10.90 -3.96 -26.45
C LYS A 88 11.03 -4.48 -25.01
N LEU A 89 10.63 -5.74 -24.78
CA LEU A 89 10.67 -6.41 -23.48
C LEU A 89 12.00 -7.16 -23.28
N ASN A 90 12.65 -6.97 -22.12
CA ASN A 90 13.82 -7.77 -21.68
C ASN A 90 13.43 -8.84 -20.64
N TYR A 91 14.18 -9.94 -20.58
CA TYR A 91 13.91 -11.11 -19.72
C TYR A 91 13.82 -10.77 -18.21
N GLY A 92 14.67 -9.88 -17.69
CA GLY A 92 14.62 -9.42 -16.29
C GLY A 92 13.34 -8.63 -15.95
N PHE A 93 12.74 -7.94 -16.92
CA PHE A 93 11.45 -7.26 -16.75
C PHE A 93 10.29 -8.26 -16.69
N ILE A 94 10.38 -9.35 -17.46
CA ILE A 94 9.40 -10.45 -17.45
C ILE A 94 9.42 -11.17 -16.10
N LEU A 95 10.61 -11.55 -15.62
CA LEU A 95 10.78 -12.23 -14.32
C LEU A 95 10.26 -11.35 -13.17
N GLY A 96 10.63 -10.06 -13.17
CA GLY A 96 10.11 -9.09 -12.21
C GLY A 96 8.58 -8.96 -12.27
N GLN A 97 7.98 -8.98 -13.47
CA GLN A 97 6.53 -8.97 -13.62
C GLN A 97 5.85 -10.23 -13.09
N ILE A 98 6.45 -11.42 -13.26
CA ILE A 98 5.92 -12.69 -12.75
C ILE A 98 5.92 -12.66 -11.22
N VAL A 99 7.05 -12.30 -10.61
CA VAL A 99 7.18 -12.17 -9.15
C VAL A 99 6.18 -11.14 -8.61
N LEU A 100 6.09 -9.94 -9.21
CA LEU A 100 5.08 -8.95 -8.84
C LEU A 100 3.63 -9.44 -9.04
N ARG A 101 3.35 -10.27 -10.05
CA ARG A 101 2.01 -10.83 -10.29
C ARG A 101 1.67 -11.87 -9.25
N PHE A 102 2.61 -12.72 -8.87
CA PHE A 102 2.46 -13.69 -7.79
C PHE A 102 2.16 -12.98 -6.47
N PHE A 103 3.00 -12.02 -6.08
CA PHE A 103 2.77 -11.26 -4.84
C PHE A 103 1.45 -10.47 -4.87
N ARG A 104 1.09 -9.85 -6.00
CA ARG A 104 -0.24 -9.21 -6.14
C ARG A 104 -1.39 -10.20 -6.04
N ARG A 105 -1.23 -11.46 -6.45
CA ARG A 105 -2.24 -12.51 -6.26
C ARG A 105 -2.35 -12.91 -4.79
N VAL A 106 -1.21 -13.09 -4.10
CA VAL A 106 -1.17 -13.38 -2.66
C VAL A 106 -1.81 -12.23 -1.88
N GLU A 107 -1.42 -10.98 -2.16
CA GLU A 107 -1.99 -9.76 -1.56
C GLU A 107 -3.50 -9.67 -1.81
N LYS A 108 -3.98 -9.92 -3.04
CA LYS A 108 -5.43 -9.95 -3.35
C LYS A 108 -6.19 -11.11 -2.69
N LYS A 109 -5.54 -12.26 -2.47
CA LYS A 109 -6.15 -13.40 -1.79
C LYS A 109 -6.29 -13.09 -0.29
N LEU A 110 -5.22 -12.57 0.34
CA LEU A 110 -5.24 -12.10 1.72
C LEU A 110 -6.24 -10.95 1.95
N LEU A 111 -6.28 -9.95 1.07
CA LEU A 111 -7.26 -8.86 1.10
C LEU A 111 -8.71 -9.34 1.07
N ARG A 112 -9.01 -10.31 0.19
CA ARG A 112 -10.37 -10.83 0.03
C ARG A 112 -10.83 -11.63 1.25
N THR A 113 -9.91 -12.31 1.93
CA THR A 113 -10.22 -13.10 3.13
C THR A 113 -10.33 -12.24 4.39
N PHE A 114 -9.50 -11.20 4.56
CA PHE A 114 -9.40 -10.48 5.85
C PHE A 114 -9.88 -9.01 5.86
N ILE A 115 -9.89 -8.28 4.73
CA ILE A 115 -10.00 -6.80 4.74
C ILE A 115 -11.26 -6.27 4.04
N LYS A 116 -11.89 -7.08 3.18
CA LYS A 116 -12.97 -6.65 2.28
C LYS A 116 -14.25 -6.12 2.96
N ARG A 117 -14.37 -6.13 4.30
CA ARG A 117 -15.62 -5.80 4.99
C ARG A 117 -15.70 -4.42 5.63
N LYS A 118 -14.61 -3.64 5.76
CA LYS A 118 -14.66 -2.39 6.56
C LYS A 118 -14.01 -1.14 5.97
N TYR A 119 -13.07 -1.27 5.03
CA TYR A 119 -12.26 -0.11 4.58
C TYR A 119 -12.52 0.39 3.14
N LEU A 120 -13.29 -0.35 2.33
CA LEU A 120 -13.67 0.08 0.97
C LEU A 120 -15.04 0.79 0.91
N ASP A 121 -15.80 0.82 2.01
CA ASP A 121 -17.05 1.58 2.11
C ASP A 121 -16.95 2.60 3.26
N PRO A 122 -16.62 3.87 2.98
CA PRO A 122 -17.07 4.94 3.86
C PRO A 122 -18.57 5.15 3.60
N MET A 123 -19.38 4.67 4.55
CA MET A 123 -20.80 5.02 4.77
C MET A 123 -21.70 5.14 3.53
N LYS A 124 -22.40 4.04 3.23
CA LYS A 124 -23.80 4.11 2.81
C LYS A 124 -24.68 3.97 4.05
N THR A 125 -24.64 4.94 4.97
CA THR A 125 -25.63 5.01 6.06
C THR A 125 -25.68 6.41 6.68
N SER A 126 -26.90 6.95 6.77
CA SER A 126 -27.31 8.14 7.52
C SER A 126 -26.74 9.48 6.99
N THR A 127 -27.53 10.43 6.51
CA THR A 127 -28.89 10.82 6.92
C THR A 127 -29.56 11.57 5.77
N GLN A 128 -30.82 11.25 5.48
CA GLN A 128 -31.71 12.19 4.80
C GLN A 128 -31.66 13.54 5.52
N VAL A 129 -31.42 14.61 4.78
CA VAL A 129 -32.13 15.88 4.99
C VAL A 129 -32.28 16.51 3.62
N GLU A 130 -33.49 16.40 3.11
CA GLU A 130 -34.01 17.00 1.90
C GLU A 130 -34.68 18.31 2.29
N PRO A 131 -34.21 19.47 1.82
CA PRO A 131 -35.05 20.66 1.71
C PRO A 131 -35.56 20.78 0.27
N LEU A 132 -36.80 20.30 0.10
CA LEU A 132 -37.85 20.75 -0.83
C LEU A 132 -37.55 22.14 -1.47
N LEU A 133 -37.24 22.28 -2.78
CA LEU A 133 -38.13 22.42 -3.98
C LEU A 133 -37.41 23.41 -4.96
N PRO A 134 -37.85 23.70 -6.21
CA PRO A 134 -38.69 23.00 -7.20
C PRO A 134 -38.05 22.91 -8.63
N PHE A 135 -38.52 21.92 -9.41
CA PHE A 135 -38.30 21.48 -10.82
C PHE A 135 -38.20 22.55 -11.97
N PRO A 136 -38.20 22.22 -13.31
CA PRO A 136 -37.83 21.02 -14.12
C PRO A 136 -37.03 21.38 -15.44
N PHE A 137 -36.84 20.39 -16.33
CA PHE A 137 -36.39 20.45 -17.76
C PHE A 137 -34.86 20.48 -17.96
N VAL A 138 -34.21 19.53 -18.63
CA VAL A 138 -34.51 18.89 -19.92
C VAL A 138 -33.92 17.47 -19.95
N MET A 139 -34.71 16.49 -20.42
CA MET A 139 -34.20 15.19 -20.87
C MET A 139 -33.77 15.26 -22.34
N LYS A 140 -32.62 14.65 -22.66
CA LYS A 140 -32.25 14.15 -24.00
C LYS A 140 -30.85 13.55 -23.96
N ASP A 141 -30.47 12.45 -24.61
CA ASP A 141 -31.09 11.17 -24.97
C ASP A 141 -29.89 10.19 -25.09
N ASP A 142 -30.19 8.90 -25.16
CA ASP A 142 -29.35 7.70 -25.04
C ASP A 142 -28.17 7.52 -26.04
N ASP A 143 -27.35 6.49 -25.72
CA ASP A 143 -26.55 5.64 -26.63
C ASP A 143 -25.02 5.81 -26.71
N ASN A 144 -24.28 5.27 -25.73
CA ASN A 144 -23.12 4.40 -26.00
C ASN A 144 -22.61 3.66 -24.76
N ALA A 145 -22.61 2.33 -24.80
CA ALA A 145 -22.11 1.46 -23.74
C ALA A 145 -20.57 1.52 -23.62
N ILE A 146 -20.03 2.29 -22.66
CA ILE A 146 -18.61 2.25 -22.29
C ILE A 146 -18.45 2.54 -20.78
N ALA A 147 -18.26 1.48 -19.98
CA ALA A 147 -17.68 1.42 -18.61
C ALA A 147 -18.26 2.38 -17.53
N PRO A 148 -18.35 1.97 -16.23
CA PRO A 148 -18.93 2.84 -15.21
C PRO A 148 -18.03 4.07 -15.03
N ASP A 149 -18.57 5.18 -15.52
CA ASP A 149 -18.10 6.53 -15.38
C ASP A 149 -17.87 6.86 -13.90
N LEU A 150 -16.73 7.48 -13.60
CA LEU A 150 -16.50 8.04 -12.27
C LEU A 150 -17.44 9.24 -12.18
N LYS A 151 -18.57 9.06 -11.48
CA LYS A 151 -19.57 10.10 -11.23
C LYS A 151 -18.87 11.44 -10.96
N GLU A 152 -19.26 12.48 -11.69
CA GLU A 152 -18.70 13.83 -11.58
C GLU A 152 -18.66 14.36 -10.12
N ASP A 153 -19.48 13.79 -9.24
CA ASP A 153 -19.53 14.00 -7.79
C ASP A 153 -18.27 13.59 -6.98
N ASP A 154 -17.27 12.96 -7.63
CA ASP A 154 -16.06 12.39 -7.00
C ASP A 154 -14.77 13.20 -7.24
N ILE A 155 -14.87 14.41 -7.81
CA ILE A 155 -13.73 15.30 -8.06
C ILE A 155 -13.72 16.45 -7.04
N SER A 156 -12.57 16.78 -6.48
CA SER A 156 -12.35 17.95 -5.63
C SER A 156 -11.12 18.73 -6.09
N PHE A 157 -11.03 20.00 -5.69
CA PHE A 157 -9.91 20.87 -6.09
C PHE A 157 -8.93 21.07 -4.94
N CYS A 158 -7.64 20.92 -5.21
CA CYS A 158 -6.61 21.22 -4.22
C CYS A 158 -6.01 22.61 -4.47
N THR A 159 -6.26 23.56 -3.57
CA THR A 159 -5.76 24.94 -3.67
C THR A 159 -4.23 25.05 -3.56
N LEU A 160 -3.57 24.16 -2.82
CA LEU A 160 -2.11 24.17 -2.67
C LEU A 160 -1.37 23.67 -3.90
N CYS A 161 -2.03 22.79 -4.65
CA CYS A 161 -1.47 22.13 -5.80
C CYS A 161 -1.99 22.69 -7.12
N ASP A 162 -3.09 23.46 -7.06
CA ASP A 162 -3.77 24.08 -8.19
C ASP A 162 -4.23 23.08 -9.26
N PHE A 163 -4.81 21.94 -8.82
CA PHE A 163 -5.35 20.94 -9.74
C PHE A 163 -6.49 20.08 -9.15
N GLU A 164 -7.27 19.47 -10.06
CA GLU A 164 -8.33 18.50 -9.77
C GLU A 164 -7.79 17.16 -9.23
N VAL A 165 -8.22 16.83 -8.02
CA VAL A 165 -7.94 15.58 -7.31
C VAL A 165 -9.23 14.80 -7.11
N LYS A 166 -9.13 13.53 -6.69
CA LYS A 166 -10.32 12.80 -6.23
C LYS A 166 -10.83 13.38 -4.91
N LYS A 167 -12.13 13.27 -4.65
CA LYS A 167 -12.78 13.70 -3.41
C LYS A 167 -12.15 13.13 -2.13
N LEU A 168 -11.65 11.90 -2.19
CA LEU A 168 -10.96 11.24 -1.07
C LEU A 168 -9.45 11.56 -0.99
N SER A 169 -8.94 12.42 -1.88
CA SER A 169 -7.53 12.82 -1.89
C SER A 169 -7.29 13.97 -0.93
N LYS A 170 -6.21 13.89 -0.14
CA LYS A 170 -5.77 14.99 0.73
C LYS A 170 -4.35 15.40 0.40
N HIS A 171 -4.03 16.67 0.63
CA HIS A 171 -2.68 17.20 0.44
C HIS A 171 -1.81 16.94 1.67
N CYS A 172 -0.72 16.21 1.49
CA CYS A 172 0.34 16.02 2.48
C CYS A 172 1.41 17.11 2.31
N ARG A 173 1.47 18.05 3.26
CA ARG A 173 2.43 19.17 3.27
C ARG A 173 3.89 18.69 3.33
N THR A 174 4.17 17.62 4.08
CA THR A 174 5.53 17.05 4.21
C THR A 174 6.09 16.54 2.89
N CYS A 175 5.27 15.84 2.09
CA CYS A 175 5.69 15.35 0.78
C CYS A 175 5.41 16.37 -0.35
N ASN A 176 4.67 17.43 -0.04
CA ASN A 176 4.10 18.40 -0.96
C ASN A 176 3.29 17.74 -2.08
N ARG A 177 2.32 16.86 -1.72
CA ARG A 177 1.50 16.07 -2.67
C ARG A 177 0.05 15.90 -2.30
N CYS A 178 -0.80 15.73 -3.31
CA CYS A 178 -2.10 15.08 -3.16
C CYS A 178 -1.97 13.55 -3.22
N VAL A 179 -2.57 12.86 -2.26
CA VAL A 179 -2.56 11.40 -2.12
C VAL A 179 -3.99 10.89 -2.06
N GLU A 180 -4.33 9.93 -2.94
CA GLU A 180 -5.66 9.31 -2.99
C GLU A 180 -5.92 8.42 -1.78
N GLY A 181 -7.03 8.65 -1.08
CA GLY A 181 -7.39 7.92 0.14
C GLY A 181 -6.29 8.06 1.20
N PHE A 182 -5.84 9.30 1.42
CA PHE A 182 -4.78 9.62 2.37
C PHE A 182 -5.16 9.18 3.78
N ASP A 183 -4.31 8.36 4.38
CA ASP A 183 -4.43 7.91 5.76
C ASP A 183 -3.49 8.75 6.65
N HIS A 184 -2.18 8.57 6.50
CA HIS A 184 -1.18 9.33 7.23
C HIS A 184 0.16 9.43 6.49
N HIS A 185 1.04 10.32 6.94
CA HIS A 185 2.45 10.32 6.53
C HIS A 185 3.28 9.50 7.51
N CYS A 186 3.80 8.36 7.06
CA CYS A 186 4.59 7.46 7.89
C CYS A 186 6.06 7.87 7.86
N ARG A 187 6.59 8.33 8.99
CA ARG A 187 8.00 8.72 9.14
C ARG A 187 8.97 7.54 9.06
N TRP A 188 8.53 6.35 9.49
CA TRP A 188 9.30 5.10 9.41
C TRP A 188 9.54 4.62 7.97
N LEU A 189 8.58 4.88 7.09
CA LEU A 189 8.69 4.59 5.66
C LEU A 189 9.12 5.81 4.84
N ASN A 190 9.18 6.98 5.48
CA ASN A 190 9.42 8.27 4.85
C ASN A 190 8.50 8.48 3.62
N ASN A 191 7.25 8.02 3.71
CA ASN A 191 6.30 7.99 2.61
C ASN A 191 4.87 8.19 3.12
N CYS A 192 3.98 8.66 2.26
CA CYS A 192 2.55 8.72 2.60
C CYS A 192 1.94 7.32 2.49
N ILE A 193 1.02 7.01 3.39
CA ILE A 193 0.14 5.86 3.27
C ILE A 193 -1.20 6.35 2.72
N GLY A 194 -1.65 5.73 1.66
CA GLY A 194 -2.95 5.96 1.06
C GLY A 194 -3.42 4.73 0.30
N LYS A 195 -4.51 4.87 -0.45
CA LYS A 195 -5.24 3.73 -1.06
C LYS A 195 -4.35 2.74 -1.84
N LYS A 196 -3.28 3.23 -2.48
CA LYS A 196 -2.38 2.40 -3.33
C LYS A 196 -1.40 1.51 -2.54
N ASN A 197 -0.96 1.93 -1.36
CA ASN A 197 0.01 1.20 -0.55
C ASN A 197 -0.55 0.76 0.81
N TYR A 198 -1.80 1.12 1.13
CA TYR A 198 -2.47 0.76 2.38
C TYR A 198 -2.45 -0.74 2.64
N THR A 199 -2.74 -1.57 1.63
CA THR A 199 -2.70 -3.02 1.77
C THR A 199 -1.30 -3.53 2.12
N THR A 200 -0.29 -3.09 1.38
CA THR A 200 1.09 -3.52 1.59
C THR A 200 1.58 -3.07 2.97
N PHE A 201 1.16 -1.89 3.43
CA PHE A 201 1.41 -1.40 4.78
C PHE A 201 0.75 -2.29 5.84
N PHE A 202 -0.52 -2.63 5.67
CA PHE A 202 -1.24 -3.48 6.60
C PHE A 202 -0.65 -4.89 6.68
N LEU A 203 -0.28 -5.48 5.54
CA LEU A 203 0.43 -6.76 5.51
C LEU A 203 1.79 -6.67 6.19
N LEU A 204 2.54 -5.58 5.98
CA LEU A 204 3.79 -5.35 6.70
C LEU A 204 3.58 -5.40 8.22
N MET A 205 2.53 -4.76 8.75
CA MET A 205 2.20 -4.81 10.17
C MET A 205 1.89 -6.23 10.66
N ILE A 206 1.09 -7.00 9.91
CA ILE A 206 0.78 -8.41 10.26
C ILE A 206 2.05 -9.26 10.29
N PHE A 207 2.89 -9.17 9.27
CA PHE A 207 4.11 -9.99 9.19
C PHE A 207 5.12 -9.63 10.28
N VAL A 208 5.25 -8.34 10.63
CA VAL A 208 6.06 -7.91 11.77
C VAL A 208 5.50 -8.45 13.09
N LEU A 209 4.19 -8.37 13.30
CA LEU A 209 3.55 -8.93 14.50
C LEU A 209 3.77 -10.43 14.63
N LEU A 210 3.56 -11.18 13.55
CA LEU A 210 3.78 -12.63 13.55
C LEU A 210 5.26 -12.98 13.79
N MET A 211 6.20 -12.22 13.23
CA MET A 211 7.63 -12.39 13.48
C MET A 211 7.99 -12.16 14.95
N VAL A 212 7.42 -11.14 15.59
CA VAL A 212 7.61 -10.91 17.04
C VAL A 212 6.93 -11.99 17.87
N SER A 213 5.74 -12.45 17.48
CA SER A 213 5.06 -13.56 18.16
C SER A 213 5.88 -14.85 18.12
N THR A 214 6.56 -15.14 17.01
CA THR A 214 7.45 -16.32 16.94
C THR A 214 8.63 -16.23 17.89
N GLN A 215 9.15 -15.02 18.15
CA GLN A 215 10.19 -14.81 19.17
C GLN A 215 9.64 -14.96 20.59
N TYR A 216 8.42 -14.48 20.84
CA TYR A 216 7.78 -14.62 22.15
C TYR A 216 7.44 -16.07 22.49
N THR A 217 7.01 -16.87 21.51
CA THR A 217 6.76 -18.31 21.72
C THR A 217 8.04 -19.08 22.01
N ASP A 218 9.15 -18.68 21.39
CA ASP A 218 10.45 -19.31 21.60
C ASP A 218 10.94 -19.10 23.05
N ASN A 219 10.91 -17.85 23.53
CA ASN A 219 11.23 -17.48 24.91
C ASN A 219 10.33 -18.12 25.99
N ARG A 220 9.24 -18.79 25.60
CA ARG A 220 8.30 -19.47 26.51
C ARG A 220 8.51 -20.98 26.55
N ILE A 221 9.23 -21.54 25.58
CA ILE A 221 9.49 -22.97 25.45
C ILE A 221 10.79 -23.35 26.19
N GLU A 222 11.70 -22.40 26.38
CA GLU A 222 12.81 -22.47 27.35
C GLU A 222 12.31 -22.38 28.80
#